data_AF-A0A4Q1SC52-F1
#
_entry.id   AF-A0A4Q1SC52-F1
#
_cell.length_a   1.000
_cell.length_b   1.000
_cell.length_c   1.000
_cell.angle_alpha   90.00
_cell.angle_beta   90.00
_cell.angle_gamma   90.00
#
_symmetry.space_group_name_H-M   'P 1'
#
loop_
_entity.id
_entity.type
_entity.pdbx_description
1 polymer ?
#
loop_
_entity_poly.entity_id
_entity_poly.type
_entity_poly.pdbx_seq_one_letter_code
_entity_poly.pdbx_strand_id
1 'polypeptide(L)'
;MLWRGFQKPKRLAVDAETLTDKYGKFSAQPFERGFGTTIGNALRRTLLSSIEGAAVTAVKIEGVLHEFQSITGVVEDATDIILNLKQIPFKLNGDGPKALYLRAEQPGVVTSGMIEADGDVEILDKDVYIATVSEGGKLDMEMRLKRGRGYISADKNFDSDLGIGFIPVDSVHSPVRKVNYTVDAARLGQITDYDKLTLEVWTNGTVLPADAVGLAAKLLKDHMSIFINFEEEIEAESHAEEGRMQLRNENLNRSVEELELSVRSYNCLKNANIQSIGELVQKTEAEMLKTKNFGRKSLNEIKEILAQMGLSLGMKIDEHGNAVPGPTSVLPSATLAASSFNRFDDDEEDDLNDDIALQGETEGF
;
A
#
# COMPACT_ATOMS: atom_id res chain seq x y z
N MET A 1 -26.46 12.18 -0.63
CA MET A 1 -25.02 12.14 -0.97
C MET A 1 -24.32 13.22 -0.16
N LEU A 2 -23.77 12.84 0.99
CA LEU A 2 -23.54 13.74 2.13
C LEU A 2 -22.36 14.73 1.97
N TRP A 3 -21.68 14.76 0.81
CA TRP A 3 -20.42 15.50 0.62
C TRP A 3 -20.23 16.08 -0.80
N ARG A 4 -21.30 16.39 -1.54
CA ARG A 4 -21.17 16.97 -2.89
C ARG A 4 -20.42 18.31 -2.83
N GLY A 5 -19.23 18.35 -3.44
CA GLY A 5 -18.40 19.55 -3.58
C GLY A 5 -17.20 19.64 -2.64
N PHE A 6 -17.10 18.79 -1.62
CA PHE A 6 -15.97 18.78 -0.69
C PHE A 6 -14.71 18.25 -1.38
N GLN A 7 -13.69 19.10 -1.53
CA GLN A 7 -12.45 18.71 -2.21
C GLN A 7 -11.59 17.82 -1.31
N LYS A 8 -11.15 16.69 -1.89
CA LYS A 8 -10.22 15.75 -1.26
C LYS A 8 -9.00 15.58 -2.19
N PRO A 9 -7.77 15.54 -1.65
CA PRO A 9 -6.61 15.22 -2.47
C PRO A 9 -6.73 13.81 -3.06
N LYS A 10 -6.50 13.67 -4.37
CA LYS A 10 -6.55 12.37 -5.07
C LYS A 10 -5.24 11.58 -4.96
N ARG A 11 -4.11 12.24 -4.67
CA ARG A 11 -2.78 11.62 -4.64
C ARG A 11 -1.88 12.30 -3.63
N LEU A 12 -1.03 11.51 -2.98
CA LEU A 12 0.13 11.99 -2.23
C LEU A 12 1.30 12.17 -3.20
N ALA A 13 1.75 13.40 -3.41
CA ALA A 13 2.96 13.68 -4.17
C ALA A 13 4.20 13.50 -3.29
N VAL A 14 5.20 12.79 -3.79
CA VAL A 14 6.49 12.58 -3.13
C VAL A 14 7.54 13.36 -3.89
N ASP A 15 8.38 14.10 -3.16
CA ASP A 15 9.54 14.77 -3.73
C ASP A 15 10.66 13.75 -3.95
N ALA A 16 10.74 13.19 -5.16
CA ALA A 16 11.67 12.13 -5.49
C ALA A 16 13.15 12.58 -5.48
N GLU A 17 13.43 13.88 -5.59
CA GLU A 17 14.81 14.39 -5.58
C GLU A 17 15.41 14.36 -4.18
N THR A 18 14.58 14.54 -3.15
CA THR A 18 15.02 14.57 -1.75
C THR A 18 14.74 13.27 -1.01
N LEU A 19 14.01 12.33 -1.62
CA LEU A 19 13.64 11.06 -1.00
C LEU A 19 14.88 10.20 -0.73
N THR A 20 15.02 9.78 0.52
CA THR A 20 16.02 8.82 0.99
C THR A 20 15.38 7.85 1.96
N ASP A 21 16.10 6.80 2.36
CA ASP A 21 15.59 5.82 3.33
C ASP A 21 15.35 6.42 4.73
N LYS A 22 15.94 7.59 5.01
CA LYS A 22 15.85 8.29 6.32
C LYS A 22 15.08 9.60 6.25
N TYR A 23 14.76 10.12 5.07
CA TYR A 23 14.03 11.38 4.91
C TYR A 23 13.07 11.33 3.71
N GLY A 24 11.86 11.84 3.92
CA GLY A 24 10.88 12.00 2.85
C GLY A 24 10.08 13.29 2.99
N LYS A 25 9.83 13.93 1.85
CA LYS A 25 8.97 15.11 1.74
C LYS A 25 7.74 14.78 0.90
N PHE A 26 6.58 14.93 1.52
CA PHE A 26 5.28 14.56 0.98
C PHE A 26 4.41 15.79 0.85
N SER A 27 3.61 15.89 -0.20
CA SER A 27 2.62 16.97 -0.33
C SER A 27 1.29 16.46 -0.84
N ALA A 28 0.20 17.02 -0.32
CA ALA A 28 -1.15 16.69 -0.73
C ALA A 28 -1.97 17.98 -0.89
N GLN A 29 -2.70 18.04 -1.99
CA GLN A 29 -3.61 19.12 -2.37
C GLN A 29 -4.64 18.58 -3.37
N PRO A 30 -5.83 19.19 -3.50
CA PRO A 30 -6.35 20.29 -2.69
C PRO A 30 -7.03 19.79 -1.40
N PHE A 31 -6.76 20.45 -0.28
CA PHE A 31 -7.56 20.33 0.95
C PHE A 31 -8.49 21.53 1.09
N GLU A 32 -9.67 21.33 1.66
CA GLU A 32 -10.50 22.45 2.12
C GLU A 32 -9.76 23.30 3.15
N ARG A 33 -10.09 24.59 3.21
CA ARG A 33 -9.46 25.53 4.13
C ARG A 33 -9.53 25.04 5.59
N GLY A 34 -8.39 24.97 6.25
CA GLY A 34 -8.25 24.50 7.63
C GLY A 34 -8.02 22.99 7.76
N PHE A 35 -8.37 22.18 6.74
CA PHE A 35 -8.07 20.74 6.78
C PHE A 35 -6.58 20.46 6.67
N GLY A 36 -5.80 21.30 5.98
CA GLY A 36 -4.34 21.14 5.93
C GLY A 36 -3.71 21.15 7.33
N THR A 37 -4.15 22.07 8.19
CA THR A 37 -3.65 22.16 9.58
C THR A 37 -4.14 20.99 10.44
N THR A 38 -5.42 20.62 10.32
CA THR A 38 -6.00 19.51 11.09
C THR A 38 -5.30 18.18 10.77
N ILE A 39 -5.17 17.85 9.49
CA ILE A 39 -4.53 16.62 9.03
C ILE A 39 -3.02 16.65 9.32
N GLY A 40 -2.35 17.77 9.07
CA GLY A 40 -0.92 17.93 9.34
C GLY A 40 -0.58 17.73 10.82
N ASN A 41 -1.34 18.35 11.72
CA ASN A 41 -1.14 18.21 13.16
C ASN A 41 -1.46 16.79 13.65
N ALA A 42 -2.54 16.18 13.15
CA ALA A 42 -2.91 14.81 13.50
C ALA A 42 -1.81 13.81 13.08
N LEU A 43 -1.36 13.87 11.81
CA LEU A 43 -0.29 13.01 11.31
C LEU A 43 1.01 13.22 12.07
N ARG A 44 1.40 14.47 12.34
CA ARG A 44 2.60 14.78 13.11
C ARG A 44 2.58 14.13 14.50
N ARG A 45 1.45 14.20 15.20
CA ARG A 45 1.30 13.58 16.53
C ARG A 45 1.44 12.06 16.44
N THR A 46 0.70 11.43 15.53
CA THR A 46 0.70 9.98 15.37
C THR A 46 2.07 9.43 14.95
N LEU A 47 2.76 10.12 14.04
CA LEU A 47 4.10 9.74 13.58
C LEU A 47 5.12 9.74 14.73
N LEU A 48 5.08 10.73 15.62
CA LEU A 48 6.05 10.83 16.72
C LEU A 48 5.75 9.87 17.88
N SER A 49 4.48 9.50 18.10
CA SER A 49 4.08 8.71 19.28
C SER A 49 3.83 7.23 19.01
N SER A 50 3.28 6.88 17.85
CA SER A 50 2.53 5.63 17.69
C SER A 50 3.14 4.64 16.70
N ILE A 51 4.17 5.05 15.96
CA ILE A 51 4.88 4.14 15.06
C ILE A 51 5.71 3.17 15.90
N GLU A 52 5.61 1.89 15.56
CA GLU A 52 6.33 0.82 16.24
C GLU A 52 7.81 0.82 15.87
N GLY A 53 8.63 0.53 16.87
CA GLY A 53 10.07 0.37 16.71
C GLY A 53 10.64 -0.58 17.76
N ALA A 54 11.92 -0.88 17.63
CA ALA A 54 12.66 -1.75 18.53
C ALA A 54 13.67 -0.95 19.34
N ALA A 55 13.78 -1.25 20.63
CA ALA A 55 14.75 -0.62 21.52
C ALA A 55 15.19 -1.59 22.62
N VAL A 56 16.38 -1.36 23.17
CA VAL A 56 16.92 -2.12 24.30
C VAL A 56 16.15 -1.72 25.56
N THR A 57 15.62 -2.71 26.28
CA THR A 57 14.82 -2.50 27.50
C THR A 57 15.57 -2.88 28.77
N ALA A 58 16.56 -3.76 28.67
CA ALA A 58 17.40 -4.15 29.80
C ALA A 58 18.79 -4.53 29.30
N VAL A 59 19.78 -4.32 30.15
CA VAL A 59 21.19 -4.63 29.89
C VAL A 59 21.79 -5.34 31.10
N LYS A 60 22.58 -6.37 30.86
CA LYS A 60 23.38 -7.06 31.87
C LYS A 60 24.83 -6.99 31.45
N ILE A 61 25.66 -6.32 32.25
CA ILE A 61 27.10 -6.16 31.98
C ILE A 61 27.86 -6.97 33.03
N GLU A 62 28.84 -7.77 32.62
CA GLU A 62 29.63 -8.58 33.54
C GLU A 62 30.36 -7.70 34.58
N GLY A 63 30.17 -8.01 35.87
CA GLY A 63 30.82 -7.30 36.96
C GLY A 63 30.16 -5.96 37.36
N VAL A 64 29.07 -5.57 36.71
CA VAL A 64 28.29 -4.36 37.02
C VAL A 64 26.98 -4.75 37.70
N LEU A 65 26.70 -4.16 38.87
CA LEU A 65 25.46 -4.41 39.61
C LEU A 65 24.41 -3.31 39.41
N HIS A 66 24.82 -2.10 39.02
CA HIS A 66 23.96 -0.93 38.84
C HIS A 66 24.56 0.03 37.79
N GLU A 67 23.74 0.91 37.21
CA GLU A 67 24.11 1.78 36.09
C GLU A 67 25.23 2.81 36.37
N PHE A 68 25.51 3.12 37.64
CA PHE A 68 26.53 4.11 38.03
C PHE A 68 27.92 3.52 38.31
N GLN A 69 28.13 2.24 37.99
CA GLN A 69 29.40 1.57 38.28
C GLN A 69 30.38 1.72 37.11
N SER A 70 31.66 1.91 37.43
CA SER A 70 32.75 1.83 36.46
C SER A 70 33.09 0.38 36.13
N ILE A 71 33.49 0.11 34.88
CA ILE A 71 33.90 -1.21 34.41
C ILE A 71 35.42 -1.27 34.34
N THR A 72 36.04 -2.22 35.04
CA THR A 72 37.50 -2.37 35.04
C THR A 72 38.02 -2.74 33.64
N GLY A 73 38.93 -1.94 33.09
CA GLY A 73 39.54 -2.19 31.79
C GLY A 73 38.74 -1.64 30.60
N VAL A 74 37.70 -0.85 30.84
CA VAL A 74 36.95 -0.08 29.83
C VAL A 74 37.06 1.41 30.17
N VAL A 75 37.14 2.27 29.16
CA VAL A 75 37.31 3.72 29.34
C VAL A 75 36.00 4.37 29.85
N GLU A 76 34.86 3.92 29.32
CA GLU A 76 33.52 4.41 29.63
C GLU A 76 32.93 3.73 30.88
N ASP A 77 32.01 4.42 31.56
CA ASP A 77 31.22 3.83 32.63
C ASP A 77 29.96 3.13 32.11
N ALA A 78 29.24 2.42 32.99
CA ALA A 78 28.01 1.74 32.59
C ALA A 78 26.92 2.70 32.10
N THR A 79 26.88 3.94 32.57
CA THR A 79 25.89 4.94 32.14
C THR A 79 26.16 5.39 30.70
N ASP A 80 27.41 5.70 30.38
CA ASP A 80 27.86 6.09 29.05
C ASP A 80 27.58 4.98 28.03
N ILE A 81 27.88 3.73 28.39
CA ILE A 81 27.55 2.57 27.55
C ILE A 81 26.04 2.47 27.32
N ILE A 82 25.22 2.57 28.38
CA ILE A 82 23.76 2.53 28.25
C ILE A 82 23.24 3.65 27.33
N LEU A 83 23.79 4.87 27.44
CA LEU A 83 23.43 6.00 26.58
C LEU A 83 23.80 5.77 25.12
N ASN A 84 24.97 5.17 24.86
CA ASN A 84 25.42 4.85 23.51
C ASN A 84 24.56 3.76 22.87
N LEU A 85 24.18 2.71 23.63
CA LEU A 85 23.31 1.65 23.16
C LEU A 85 21.93 2.15 22.72
N LYS A 86 21.38 3.17 23.39
CA LYS A 86 20.10 3.79 23.04
C LYS A 86 20.12 4.52 21.69
N GLN A 87 21.30 4.86 21.17
CA GLN A 87 21.42 5.54 19.89
C GLN A 87 21.35 4.57 18.70
N ILE A 88 21.61 3.28 18.93
CA ILE A 88 21.68 2.26 17.89
C ILE A 88 20.28 2.01 17.28
N PRO A 89 20.12 2.15 15.96
CA PRO A 89 18.86 1.84 15.28
C PRO A 89 18.72 0.33 15.05
N PHE A 90 17.86 -0.30 15.84
CA PHE A 90 17.50 -1.71 15.68
C PHE A 90 16.25 -1.86 14.81
N LYS A 91 16.21 -2.94 14.03
CA LYS A 91 15.02 -3.43 13.36
C LYS A 91 14.79 -4.88 13.77
N LEU A 92 13.61 -5.16 14.30
CA LEU A 92 13.22 -6.48 14.79
C LEU A 92 12.12 -7.05 13.88
N ASN A 93 12.44 -8.15 13.22
CA ASN A 93 11.53 -8.94 12.40
C ASN A 93 11.05 -10.12 13.25
N GLY A 94 9.83 -10.05 13.76
CA GLY A 94 9.29 -11.09 14.64
C GLY A 94 8.55 -10.50 15.82
N ASP A 95 8.06 -11.38 16.69
CA ASP A 95 7.37 -10.98 17.91
C ASP A 95 8.11 -11.44 19.16
N GLY A 96 7.91 -10.69 20.25
CA GLY A 96 8.51 -10.97 21.53
C GLY A 96 9.93 -10.43 21.73
N PRO A 97 10.49 -10.63 22.94
CA PRO A 97 11.82 -10.19 23.30
C PRO A 97 12.92 -11.04 22.66
N LYS A 98 14.00 -10.39 22.22
CA LYS A 98 15.22 -11.05 21.73
C LYS A 98 16.43 -10.66 22.57
N ALA A 99 17.35 -11.61 22.75
CA ALA A 99 18.63 -11.37 23.42
C ALA A 99 19.71 -11.06 22.38
N LEU A 100 20.57 -10.09 22.70
CA LEU A 100 21.73 -9.70 21.92
C LEU A 100 22.97 -9.80 22.80
N TYR A 101 24.10 -10.16 22.23
CA TYR A 101 25.35 -10.35 22.97
C TYR A 101 26.45 -9.47 22.39
N LEU A 102 27.33 -8.95 23.24
CA LEU A 102 28.50 -8.21 22.83
C LEU A 102 29.69 -8.68 23.67
N ARG A 103 30.69 -9.26 23.00
CA ARG A 103 31.91 -9.76 23.63
C ARG A 103 33.14 -9.12 22.98
N ALA A 104 33.90 -8.38 23.78
CA ALA A 104 35.14 -7.75 23.36
C ALA A 104 36.24 -8.03 24.39
N GLU A 105 37.24 -8.82 23.98
CA GLU A 105 38.42 -9.16 24.81
C GLU A 105 39.71 -8.49 24.32
N GLN A 106 39.70 -7.94 23.11
CA GLN A 106 40.87 -7.28 22.53
C GLN A 106 40.84 -5.78 22.80
N PRO A 107 42.00 -5.15 23.03
CA PRO A 107 42.08 -3.71 23.18
C PRO A 107 41.66 -3.01 21.88
N GLY A 108 40.76 -2.04 21.99
CA GLY A 108 40.25 -1.31 20.83
C GLY A 108 38.87 -0.70 21.03
N VAL A 109 38.39 -0.04 19.98
CA VAL A 109 37.05 0.56 19.93
C VAL A 109 36.02 -0.52 19.63
N VAL A 110 34.99 -0.56 20.46
CA VAL A 110 33.83 -1.46 20.30
C VAL A 110 32.70 -0.67 19.65
N THR A 111 32.21 -1.18 18.51
CA THR A 111 31.12 -0.56 17.75
C THR A 111 29.88 -1.47 17.71
N SER A 112 28.74 -0.92 17.30
CA SER A 112 27.49 -1.66 17.13
C SER A 112 27.59 -2.82 16.14
N GLY A 113 28.53 -2.79 15.20
CA GLY A 113 28.80 -3.88 14.27
C GLY A 113 29.36 -5.14 14.94
N MET A 114 29.87 -5.06 16.17
CA MET A 114 30.39 -6.19 16.94
C MET A 114 29.31 -6.89 17.78
N ILE A 115 28.07 -6.41 17.77
CA ILE A 115 26.95 -7.03 18.47
C ILE A 115 26.53 -8.30 17.72
N GLU A 116 26.51 -9.42 18.43
CA GLU A 116 25.97 -10.68 17.99
C GLU A 116 24.44 -10.68 18.19
N ALA A 117 23.72 -10.88 17.09
CA ALA A 117 22.28 -10.81 17.03
C ALA A 117 21.71 -12.04 16.31
N ASP A 118 20.49 -12.41 16.67
CA ASP A 118 19.73 -13.46 15.98
C ASP A 118 19.31 -13.00 14.58
N GLY A 119 18.98 -13.92 13.67
CA GLY A 119 18.58 -13.58 12.29
C GLY A 119 17.33 -12.68 12.18
N ASP A 120 16.54 -12.61 13.25
CA ASP A 120 15.37 -11.74 13.39
C ASP A 120 15.73 -10.28 13.70
N VAL A 121 16.98 -9.98 14.08
CA VAL A 121 17.42 -8.63 14.47
C VAL A 121 18.43 -8.09 13.47
N GLU A 122 18.11 -6.94 12.89
CA GLU A 122 18.96 -6.21 11.98
C GLU A 122 19.46 -4.92 12.64
N ILE A 123 20.78 -4.74 12.65
CA ILE A 123 21.44 -3.52 13.13
C ILE A 123 21.76 -2.66 11.91
N LEU A 124 21.04 -1.54 11.78
CA LEU A 124 21.09 -0.71 10.57
C LEU A 124 22.34 0.17 10.49
N ASP A 125 22.87 0.58 11.65
CA ASP A 125 24.09 1.36 11.76
C ASP A 125 25.12 0.58 12.58
N LYS A 126 26.19 0.13 11.91
CA LYS A 126 27.24 -0.73 12.47
C LYS A 126 28.46 0.06 12.98
N ASP A 127 28.44 1.38 12.81
CA ASP A 127 29.57 2.27 13.14
C ASP A 127 29.32 3.07 14.42
N VAL A 128 28.21 2.84 15.12
CA VAL A 128 27.88 3.52 16.37
C VAL A 128 28.89 3.10 17.43
N TYR A 129 29.57 4.09 18.00
CA TYR A 129 30.52 3.91 19.10
C TYR A 129 29.79 3.45 20.36
N ILE A 130 30.27 2.37 20.99
CA ILE A 130 29.73 1.87 22.27
C ILE A 130 30.69 2.18 23.41
N ALA A 131 31.94 1.70 23.29
CA ALA A 131 32.97 1.80 24.32
C ALA A 131 34.38 1.58 23.74
N THR A 132 35.41 1.76 24.56
CA THR A 132 36.81 1.43 24.26
C THR A 132 37.39 0.54 25.34
N VAL A 133 37.86 -0.64 24.94
CA VAL A 133 38.49 -1.62 25.82
C VAL A 133 39.99 -1.35 25.88
N SER A 134 40.53 -1.23 27.10
CA SER A 134 41.96 -1.03 27.37
C SER A 134 42.74 -2.34 27.29
N GLU A 135 44.08 -2.27 27.28
CA GLU A 135 44.94 -3.45 27.26
C GLU A 135 44.70 -4.34 28.49
N GLY A 136 44.33 -5.61 28.26
CA GLY A 136 43.95 -6.56 29.32
C GLY A 136 42.54 -6.39 29.89
N GLY A 137 41.74 -5.46 29.35
CA GLY A 137 40.33 -5.30 29.68
C GLY A 137 39.43 -6.29 28.94
N LYS A 138 38.22 -6.50 29.47
CA LYS A 138 37.17 -7.29 28.83
C LYS A 138 35.81 -6.62 28.99
N LEU A 139 34.98 -6.73 27.97
CA LEU A 139 33.58 -6.31 27.99
C LEU A 139 32.73 -7.47 27.50
N ASP A 140 31.93 -8.06 28.41
CA ASP A 140 30.90 -9.03 28.09
C ASP A 140 29.56 -8.48 28.60
N MET A 141 28.61 -8.37 27.69
CA MET A 141 27.28 -7.88 28.01
C MET A 141 26.18 -8.53 27.18
N GLU A 142 25.03 -8.68 27.82
CA GLU A 142 23.79 -9.19 27.26
C GLU A 142 22.74 -8.07 27.27
N MET A 143 22.03 -7.91 26.16
CA MET A 143 20.99 -6.89 26.01
C MET A 143 19.68 -7.55 25.63
N ARG A 144 18.59 -7.04 26.20
CA ARG A 144 17.23 -7.45 25.84
C ARG A 144 16.61 -6.41 24.92
N LEU A 145 16.29 -6.81 23.70
CA LEU A 145 15.60 -6.00 22.69
C LEU A 145 14.10 -6.34 22.69
N LYS A 146 13.25 -5.31 22.70
CA LYS A 146 11.80 -5.48 22.55
C LYS A 146 11.23 -4.52 21.51
N ARG A 147 10.15 -4.95 20.86
CA ARG A 147 9.27 -4.07 20.08
C ARG A 147 8.34 -3.31 21.02
N GLY A 148 8.08 -2.05 20.71
CA GLY A 148 7.20 -1.20 21.49
C GLY A 148 6.77 0.04 20.72
N ARG A 149 6.15 0.98 21.41
CA ARG A 149 5.71 2.28 20.87
C ARG A 149 6.07 3.39 21.84
N GLY A 150 6.48 4.54 21.31
CA GLY A 150 6.77 5.72 22.10
C GLY A 150 7.90 5.50 23.11
N TYR A 151 7.73 6.06 24.30
CA TYR A 151 8.70 6.02 25.39
C TYR A 151 8.18 5.15 26.55
N ILE A 152 9.05 4.28 27.06
CA ILE A 152 8.78 3.45 28.23
C ILE A 152 9.89 3.68 29.24
N SER A 153 9.53 3.99 30.48
CA SER A 153 10.48 4.21 31.58
C SER A 153 11.09 2.89 32.06
N ALA A 154 12.29 2.97 32.65
CA ALA A 154 12.99 1.80 33.22
C ALA A 154 12.10 0.98 34.17
N ASP A 155 11.34 1.64 35.06
CA ASP A 155 10.43 0.96 36.01
C ASP A 155 9.39 0.06 35.32
N LYS A 156 8.93 0.43 34.12
CA LYS A 156 7.95 -0.35 33.35
C LYS A 156 8.60 -1.47 32.54
N ASN A 157 9.91 -1.40 32.31
CA ASN A 157 10.71 -2.44 31.67
C ASN A 157 11.22 -3.48 32.68
N PHE A 158 10.91 -3.31 33.97
CA PHE A 158 11.17 -4.32 34.99
C PHE A 158 10.13 -5.43 34.92
N ASP A 159 10.39 -6.40 34.05
CA ASP A 159 9.57 -7.60 33.93
C ASP A 159 9.92 -8.63 35.01
N SER A 160 8.93 -9.44 35.43
CA SER A 160 9.16 -10.51 36.41
C SER A 160 10.05 -11.65 35.91
N ASP A 161 10.26 -11.75 34.59
CA ASP A 161 11.13 -12.74 33.95
C ASP A 161 12.57 -12.24 33.77
N LEU A 162 12.89 -11.02 34.21
CA LEU A 162 14.24 -10.49 34.14
C LEU A 162 15.15 -11.27 35.09
N GLY A 163 16.21 -11.86 34.54
CA GLY A 163 17.21 -12.57 35.34
C GLY A 163 17.92 -11.66 36.34
N ILE A 164 18.54 -12.26 37.36
CA ILE A 164 19.36 -11.51 38.32
C ILE A 164 20.56 -10.89 37.58
N GLY A 165 20.82 -9.60 37.86
CA GLY A 165 21.93 -8.84 37.28
C GLY A 165 21.56 -8.04 36.02
N PHE A 166 20.30 -8.09 35.56
CA PHE A 166 19.83 -7.16 34.54
C PHE A 166 19.49 -5.79 35.15
N ILE A 167 19.95 -4.75 34.48
CA ILE A 167 19.65 -3.35 34.74
C ILE A 167 18.58 -2.93 33.74
N PRO A 168 17.34 -2.65 34.19
CA PRO A 168 16.31 -2.12 33.31
C PRO A 168 16.69 -0.70 32.87
N VAL A 169 16.50 -0.40 31.59
CA VAL A 169 16.78 0.92 31.03
C VAL A 169 15.52 1.49 30.42
N ASP A 170 15.36 2.81 30.44
CA ASP A 170 14.31 3.44 29.65
C ASP A 170 14.54 3.24 28.16
N SER A 171 13.47 3.01 27.41
CA SER A 171 13.51 2.61 26.02
C SER A 171 12.69 3.55 25.14
N VAL A 172 13.31 4.00 24.04
CA VAL A 172 12.67 4.85 23.02
C VAL A 172 12.39 3.99 21.79
N HIS A 173 11.15 3.56 21.64
CA HIS A 173 10.71 2.71 20.54
C HIS A 173 10.21 3.50 19.32
N SER A 174 10.47 4.81 19.24
CA SER A 174 10.01 5.64 18.12
C SER A 174 11.06 5.73 17.01
N PRO A 175 10.80 5.17 15.81
CA PRO A 175 11.73 5.25 14.69
C PRO A 175 11.72 6.64 14.01
N VAL A 176 10.68 7.44 14.24
CA VAL A 176 10.56 8.79 13.67
C VAL A 176 11.22 9.81 14.60
N ARG A 177 12.31 10.43 14.14
CA ARG A 177 13.09 11.39 14.92
C ARG A 177 12.51 12.79 14.87
N LYS A 178 12.01 13.20 13.71
CA LYS A 178 11.49 14.55 13.48
C LYS A 178 10.39 14.53 12.45
N VAL A 179 9.38 15.37 12.66
CA VAL A 179 8.32 15.66 11.69
C VAL A 179 8.06 17.16 11.67
N ASN A 180 8.08 17.73 10.48
CA ASN A 180 7.69 19.10 10.21
C ASN A 180 6.52 19.12 9.24
N TYR A 181 5.61 20.10 9.38
CA TYR A 181 4.57 20.31 8.38
C TYR A 181 4.39 21.80 8.13
N THR A 182 4.05 22.13 6.88
CA THR A 182 3.73 23.48 6.42
C THR A 182 2.43 23.42 5.64
N VAL A 183 1.62 24.47 5.78
CA VAL A 183 0.34 24.61 5.09
C VAL A 183 0.41 25.88 4.27
N ASP A 184 0.36 25.73 2.95
CA ASP A 184 0.41 26.82 1.98
C ASP A 184 -0.94 26.95 1.25
N ALA A 185 -1.22 28.11 0.67
CA ALA A 185 -2.40 28.27 -0.17
C ALA A 185 -2.23 27.53 -1.51
N ALA A 186 -3.22 26.70 -1.86
CA ALA A 186 -3.34 26.01 -3.13
C ALA A 186 -4.38 26.67 -4.02
N ARG A 187 -4.08 26.71 -5.32
CA ARG A 187 -5.03 27.11 -6.35
C ARG A 187 -5.53 25.89 -7.11
N LEU A 188 -6.85 25.77 -7.23
CA LEU A 188 -7.52 24.78 -8.07
C LEU A 188 -8.38 25.51 -9.11
N GLY A 189 -7.91 25.53 -10.35
CA GLY A 189 -8.58 26.26 -11.44
C GLY A 189 -8.63 27.78 -11.18
N GLN A 190 -9.83 28.31 -10.96
CA GLN A 190 -10.06 29.74 -10.66
C GLN A 190 -10.12 30.06 -9.15
N ILE A 191 -10.26 29.04 -8.31
CA ILE A 191 -10.43 29.18 -6.85
C ILE A 191 -9.07 29.04 -6.16
N THR A 192 -8.77 29.92 -5.20
CA THR A 192 -7.43 30.05 -4.57
C THR A 192 -7.42 29.83 -3.06
N ASP A 193 -8.52 29.41 -2.44
CA ASP A 193 -8.68 29.31 -0.99
C ASP A 193 -8.51 27.88 -0.43
N TYR A 194 -7.98 26.96 -1.24
CA TYR A 194 -7.63 25.61 -0.78
C TYR A 194 -6.28 25.59 -0.04
N ASP A 195 -6.07 24.55 0.76
CA ASP A 195 -4.82 24.29 1.46
C ASP A 195 -3.99 23.24 0.71
N LYS A 196 -2.68 23.46 0.68
CA LYS A 196 -1.65 22.46 0.36
C LYS A 196 -0.93 22.10 1.66
N LEU A 197 -0.98 20.83 2.04
CA LEU A 197 -0.17 20.32 3.15
C LEU A 197 1.14 19.77 2.59
N THR A 198 2.26 20.26 3.10
CA THR A 198 3.59 19.67 2.88
C THR A 198 4.11 19.11 4.21
N LEU A 199 4.48 17.84 4.22
CA LEU A 199 4.96 17.09 5.37
C LEU A 199 6.39 16.63 5.12
N GLU A 200 7.28 16.90 6.05
CA GLU A 200 8.67 16.44 6.03
C GLU A 200 8.90 15.49 7.20
N VAL A 201 9.42 14.30 6.92
CA VAL A 201 9.56 13.21 7.90
C VAL A 201 11.00 12.71 7.89
N TRP A 202 11.62 12.66 9.07
CA TRP A 202 12.96 12.10 9.29
C TRP A 202 12.85 10.84 10.16
N THR A 203 13.33 9.71 9.66
CA THR A 203 13.37 8.41 10.35
C THR A 203 14.82 7.99 10.63
N ASN A 204 15.00 7.03 11.52
CA ASN A 204 16.29 6.42 11.81
C ASN A 204 16.68 5.30 10.80
N GLY A 205 15.83 5.03 9.80
CA GLY A 205 16.00 3.94 8.82
C GLY A 205 15.29 2.64 9.18
N THR A 206 14.77 2.47 10.41
CA THR A 206 14.00 1.27 10.80
C THR A 206 12.70 1.14 10.02
N VAL A 207 12.10 2.28 9.66
CA VAL A 207 10.89 2.38 8.85
C VAL A 207 11.12 3.43 7.77
N LEU A 208 10.70 3.13 6.54
CA LEU A 208 10.75 4.08 5.44
C LEU A 208 9.79 5.26 5.72
N PRO A 209 10.17 6.51 5.38
CA PRO A 209 9.32 7.67 5.62
C PRO A 209 7.92 7.55 4.99
N ALA A 210 7.81 6.95 3.80
CA ALA A 210 6.53 6.74 3.12
C ALA A 210 5.63 5.76 3.88
N ASP A 211 6.20 4.64 4.33
CA ASP A 211 5.48 3.62 5.10
C ASP A 211 5.04 4.16 6.46
N ALA A 212 5.90 4.96 7.13
CA ALA A 212 5.55 5.61 8.39
C ALA A 212 4.33 6.53 8.24
N VAL A 213 4.26 7.31 7.16
CA VAL A 213 3.09 8.16 6.86
C VAL A 213 1.84 7.31 6.59
N GLY A 214 1.97 6.23 5.83
CA GLY A 214 0.87 5.29 5.57
C GLY A 214 0.32 4.64 6.84
N LEU A 215 1.21 4.14 7.71
CA LEU A 215 0.86 3.57 9.01
C LEU A 215 0.18 4.59 9.92
N ALA A 216 0.70 5.82 9.99
CA ALA A 216 0.09 6.89 10.77
C ALA A 216 -1.32 7.26 10.27
N ALA A 217 -1.50 7.34 8.95
CA ALA A 217 -2.80 7.63 8.34
C ALA A 217 -3.81 6.51 8.61
N LYS A 218 -3.39 5.25 8.49
CA LYS A 218 -4.21 4.08 8.82
C LYS A 218 -4.65 4.11 10.27
N LEU A 219 -3.72 4.32 11.20
CA LEU A 219 -4.02 4.38 12.63
C LEU A 219 -5.00 5.51 12.97
N LEU A 220 -4.88 6.68 12.34
CA LEU A 220 -5.83 7.77 12.50
C LEU A 220 -7.23 7.40 11.96
N LYS A 221 -7.32 6.76 10.78
CA LYS A 221 -8.59 6.28 10.23
C LYS A 221 -9.26 5.30 11.19
N ASP A 222 -8.50 4.32 11.68
CA ASP A 222 -9.02 3.29 12.59
C ASP A 222 -9.55 3.92 13.89
N HIS A 223 -8.85 4.91 14.46
CA HIS A 223 -9.34 5.65 15.63
C HIS A 223 -10.57 6.53 15.36
N MET A 224 -10.76 7.00 14.13
CA MET A 224 -11.94 7.80 13.76
C MET A 224 -13.16 6.93 13.46
N SER A 225 -12.96 5.65 13.12
CA SER A 225 -14.05 4.73 12.75
C SER A 225 -15.15 4.62 13.81
N ILE A 226 -14.80 4.61 15.10
CA ILE A 226 -15.77 4.53 16.22
C ILE A 226 -16.70 5.75 16.31
N PHE A 227 -16.29 6.89 15.77
CA PHE A 227 -17.12 8.10 15.77
C PHE A 227 -18.09 8.15 14.58
N ILE A 228 -17.95 7.23 13.61
CA ILE A 228 -18.86 7.08 12.48
C ILE A 228 -20.07 6.28 12.97
N ASN A 229 -21.21 6.96 13.11
CA ASN A 229 -22.43 6.40 13.71
C ASN A 229 -23.46 5.91 12.68
N PHE A 230 -23.07 5.76 11.43
CA PHE A 230 -23.88 5.25 10.34
C PHE A 230 -23.11 4.17 9.59
N GLU A 231 -23.83 3.23 8.96
CA GLU A 231 -23.20 2.25 8.07
C GLU A 231 -22.57 2.99 6.89
N GLU A 232 -21.25 2.97 6.85
CA GLU A 232 -20.49 3.41 5.69
C GLU A 232 -20.73 2.36 4.60
N GLU A 233 -21.60 2.64 3.64
CA GLU A 233 -21.54 1.94 2.36
C GLU A 233 -20.10 2.14 1.87
N ILE A 234 -19.34 1.06 1.76
CA ILE A 234 -18.02 1.10 1.14
C ILE A 234 -18.30 1.62 -0.26
N GLU A 235 -18.04 2.91 -0.49
CA GLU A 235 -17.98 3.50 -1.81
C GLU A 235 -16.81 2.78 -2.50
N ALA A 236 -17.09 1.60 -3.05
CA ALA A 236 -16.21 0.93 -3.99
C ALA A 236 -15.94 2.01 -5.03
N GLU A 237 -14.68 2.48 -5.04
CA GLU A 237 -14.28 3.63 -5.79
C GLU A 237 -14.92 3.57 -7.17
N SER A 238 -15.64 4.62 -7.53
CA SER A 238 -16.12 4.88 -8.88
C SER A 238 -14.94 5.16 -9.85
N HIS A 239 -13.81 4.46 -9.68
CA HIS A 239 -12.74 4.35 -10.66
C HIS A 239 -13.14 3.52 -11.89
N ALA A 240 -14.36 2.98 -11.93
CA ALA A 240 -14.95 2.42 -13.15
C ALA A 240 -15.76 3.45 -13.98
N GLU A 241 -16.05 4.66 -13.47
CA GLU A 241 -16.90 5.63 -14.19
C GLU A 241 -16.12 6.72 -14.93
N GLU A 242 -14.90 7.10 -14.50
CA GLU A 242 -14.06 8.02 -15.28
C GLU A 242 -13.45 7.36 -16.54
N GLY A 243 -13.44 6.02 -16.62
CA GLY A 243 -13.11 5.26 -17.83
C GLY A 243 -14.27 5.02 -18.80
N ARG A 244 -15.51 5.34 -18.37
CA ARG A 244 -16.70 5.37 -19.22
C ARG A 244 -17.05 6.81 -19.56
N MET A 245 -16.04 7.60 -19.92
CA MET A 245 -16.31 8.75 -20.78
C MET A 245 -17.01 8.19 -22.00
N GLN A 246 -18.31 8.50 -22.11
CA GLN A 246 -19.20 8.04 -23.14
C GLN A 246 -18.49 8.08 -24.49
N LEU A 247 -18.20 6.91 -25.07
CA LEU A 247 -18.15 6.75 -26.51
C LEU A 247 -19.56 7.08 -27.01
N ARG A 248 -19.88 8.37 -27.10
CA ARG A 248 -20.88 8.85 -28.02
C ARG A 248 -20.36 8.37 -29.37
N ASN A 249 -20.87 7.22 -29.83
CA ASN A 249 -20.43 6.63 -31.09
C ASN A 249 -20.74 7.65 -32.18
N GLU A 250 -19.77 8.51 -32.54
CA GLU A 250 -19.90 9.55 -33.56
C GLU A 250 -20.36 8.94 -34.89
N ASN A 251 -20.09 7.66 -35.08
CA ASN A 251 -20.52 6.84 -36.20
C ASN A 251 -22.05 6.71 -36.32
N LEU A 252 -22.84 6.80 -35.25
CA LEU A 252 -24.31 6.65 -35.32
C LEU A 252 -24.97 7.78 -36.12
N ASN A 253 -24.37 8.97 -36.13
CA ASN A 253 -24.88 10.14 -36.86
C ASN A 253 -24.32 10.24 -38.29
N ARG A 254 -23.41 9.36 -38.70
CA ARG A 254 -22.87 9.36 -40.07
C ARG A 254 -23.89 8.82 -41.06
N SER A 255 -23.81 9.32 -42.29
CA SER A 255 -24.65 8.84 -43.38
C SER A 255 -24.19 7.46 -43.85
N VAL A 256 -25.14 6.63 -44.27
CA VAL A 256 -24.87 5.34 -44.92
C VAL A 256 -24.07 5.49 -46.21
N GLU A 257 -24.05 6.68 -46.83
CA GLU A 257 -23.24 7.02 -48.01
C GLU A 257 -21.73 6.99 -47.74
N GLU A 258 -21.31 7.20 -46.49
CA GLU A 258 -19.91 7.18 -46.09
C GLU A 258 -19.38 5.76 -45.86
N LEU A 259 -20.27 4.76 -45.85
CA LEU A 259 -19.87 3.36 -45.77
C LEU A 259 -19.43 2.90 -47.16
N GLU A 260 -18.23 2.31 -47.26
CA GLU A 260 -17.67 1.74 -48.50
C GLU A 260 -18.39 0.44 -48.91
N LEU A 261 -19.68 0.55 -49.19
CA LEU A 261 -20.56 -0.57 -49.54
C LEU A 261 -20.57 -0.81 -51.05
N SER A 262 -20.83 -2.06 -51.44
CA SER A 262 -21.15 -2.37 -52.82
C SER A 262 -22.37 -1.59 -53.31
N VAL A 263 -22.37 -1.25 -54.61
CA VAL A 263 -23.47 -0.52 -55.30
C VAL A 263 -24.83 -1.19 -55.07
N ARG A 264 -24.85 -2.51 -54.86
CA ARG A 264 -26.08 -3.26 -54.55
C ARG A 264 -26.55 -2.99 -53.12
N SER A 265 -25.67 -3.09 -52.14
CA SER A 265 -25.99 -2.89 -50.73
C SER A 265 -26.43 -1.45 -50.46
N TYR A 266 -25.75 -0.47 -51.06
CA TYR A 266 -26.14 0.95 -50.99
C TYR A 266 -27.54 1.21 -51.58
N ASN A 267 -27.82 0.72 -52.79
CA ASN A 267 -29.13 0.92 -53.41
C ASN A 267 -30.26 0.22 -52.65
N CYS A 268 -29.99 -0.91 -51.99
CA CYS A 268 -30.99 -1.57 -51.15
C CYS A 268 -31.29 -0.78 -49.87
N LEU A 269 -30.28 -0.20 -49.23
CA LEU A 269 -30.45 0.66 -48.05
C LEU A 269 -31.22 1.94 -48.39
N LYS A 270 -30.90 2.56 -49.53
CA LYS A 270 -31.61 3.72 -50.06
C LYS A 270 -33.09 3.43 -50.35
N ASN A 271 -33.40 2.28 -50.95
CA ASN A 271 -34.77 1.84 -51.19
C ASN A 271 -35.54 1.49 -49.91
N ALA A 272 -34.84 1.17 -48.83
CA ALA A 272 -35.40 0.92 -47.51
C ALA A 272 -35.57 2.20 -46.66
N ASN A 273 -35.27 3.38 -47.22
CA ASN A 273 -35.26 4.68 -46.52
C ASN A 273 -34.36 4.70 -45.29
N ILE A 274 -33.25 3.97 -45.30
CA ILE A 274 -32.25 3.99 -44.21
C ILE A 274 -31.15 4.96 -44.61
N GLN A 275 -31.05 6.10 -43.94
CA GLN A 275 -30.12 7.18 -44.31
C GLN A 275 -28.95 7.34 -43.34
N SER A 276 -29.14 6.95 -42.08
CA SER A 276 -28.11 7.03 -41.04
C SER A 276 -27.68 5.65 -40.53
N ILE A 277 -26.46 5.55 -40.02
CA ILE A 277 -25.96 4.32 -39.37
C ILE A 277 -26.80 4.01 -38.12
N GLY A 278 -27.26 5.02 -37.38
CA GLY A 278 -28.14 4.83 -36.23
C GLY A 278 -29.46 4.13 -36.56
N GLU A 279 -30.06 4.42 -37.72
CA GLU A 279 -31.25 3.72 -38.21
C GLU A 279 -30.96 2.28 -38.65
N LEU A 280 -29.78 2.04 -39.25
CA LEU A 280 -29.35 0.73 -39.72
C LEU A 280 -29.18 -0.25 -38.57
N VAL A 281 -28.50 0.17 -37.50
CA VAL A 281 -28.19 -0.66 -36.33
C VAL A 281 -29.46 -1.07 -35.57
N GLN A 282 -30.54 -0.29 -35.65
CA GLN A 282 -31.83 -0.64 -35.04
C GLN A 282 -32.60 -1.74 -35.79
N LYS A 283 -32.26 -2.02 -37.05
CA LYS A 283 -32.92 -3.06 -37.83
C LYS A 283 -32.36 -4.43 -37.49
N THR A 284 -33.27 -5.40 -37.36
CA THR A 284 -32.88 -6.80 -37.16
C THR A 284 -32.49 -7.45 -38.50
N GLU A 285 -31.68 -8.49 -38.44
CA GLU A 285 -31.25 -9.24 -39.64
C GLU A 285 -32.45 -9.78 -40.45
N ALA A 286 -33.49 -10.22 -39.74
CA ALA A 286 -34.73 -10.73 -40.33
C ALA A 286 -35.53 -9.63 -41.06
N GLU A 287 -35.45 -8.38 -40.61
CA GLU A 287 -36.06 -7.24 -41.29
C GLU A 287 -35.26 -6.84 -42.53
N MET A 288 -33.93 -6.87 -42.45
CA MET A 288 -33.06 -6.56 -43.58
C MET A 288 -33.28 -7.54 -44.75
N LEU A 289 -33.42 -8.84 -44.46
CA LEU A 289 -33.70 -9.88 -45.47
C LEU A 289 -35.09 -9.78 -46.12
N LYS A 290 -36.04 -9.06 -45.52
CA LYS A 290 -37.38 -8.83 -46.11
C LYS A 290 -37.37 -7.69 -47.12
N THR A 291 -36.32 -6.87 -47.16
CA THR A 291 -36.24 -5.76 -48.10
C THR A 291 -36.01 -6.25 -49.53
N LYS A 292 -36.68 -5.60 -50.50
CA LYS A 292 -36.69 -6.03 -51.90
C LYS A 292 -35.26 -6.00 -52.47
N ASN A 293 -34.82 -7.12 -53.06
CA ASN A 293 -33.49 -7.31 -53.65
C ASN A 293 -32.30 -7.37 -52.66
N PHE A 294 -32.56 -7.53 -51.35
CA PHE A 294 -31.53 -7.66 -50.33
C PHE A 294 -31.14 -9.13 -50.13
N GLY A 295 -29.87 -9.47 -50.41
CA GLY A 295 -29.37 -10.85 -50.38
C GLY A 295 -28.44 -11.13 -49.21
N ARG A 296 -28.18 -12.42 -48.94
CA ARG A 296 -27.25 -12.88 -47.87
C ARG A 296 -25.83 -12.30 -48.01
N LYS A 297 -25.37 -12.06 -49.24
CA LYS A 297 -24.05 -11.46 -49.50
C LYS A 297 -23.96 -10.00 -49.04
N SER A 298 -25.01 -9.22 -49.27
CA SER A 298 -25.12 -7.82 -48.79
C SER A 298 -25.27 -7.74 -47.27
N LEU A 299 -25.94 -8.73 -46.66
CA LEU A 299 -26.07 -8.79 -45.21
C LEU A 299 -24.70 -9.00 -44.53
N ASN A 300 -23.88 -9.92 -45.06
CA ASN A 300 -22.56 -10.19 -44.49
C ASN A 300 -21.60 -9.00 -44.66
N GLU A 301 -21.63 -8.33 -45.81
CA GLU A 301 -20.86 -7.10 -46.07
C GLU A 301 -21.16 -6.01 -45.02
N ILE A 302 -22.45 -5.79 -44.71
CA ILE A 302 -22.86 -4.82 -43.68
C ILE A 302 -22.43 -5.26 -42.28
N LYS A 303 -22.54 -6.55 -41.95
CA LYS A 303 -22.10 -7.06 -40.64
C LYS A 303 -20.61 -6.89 -40.41
N GLU A 304 -19.78 -7.15 -41.43
CA GLU A 304 -18.33 -6.99 -41.34
C GLU A 304 -17.95 -5.53 -41.10
N ILE A 305 -18.56 -4.59 -41.82
CA ILE A 305 -18.30 -3.15 -41.67
C ILE A 305 -18.81 -2.64 -40.32
N LEU A 306 -20.01 -3.04 -39.89
CA LEU A 306 -20.53 -2.68 -38.57
C LEU A 306 -19.66 -3.26 -37.45
N ALA A 307 -19.15 -4.48 -37.60
CA ALA A 307 -18.26 -5.10 -36.63
C ALA A 307 -16.91 -4.36 -36.51
N GLN A 308 -16.35 -3.85 -37.62
CA GLN A 308 -15.17 -2.99 -37.59
C GLN A 308 -15.41 -1.68 -36.80
N MET A 309 -16.66 -1.19 -36.80
CA MET A 309 -17.09 -0.02 -36.04
C MET A 309 -17.57 -0.35 -34.61
N GLY A 310 -17.50 -1.62 -34.19
CA GLY A 310 -17.98 -2.08 -32.88
C GLY A 310 -19.51 -2.08 -32.71
N LEU A 311 -20.25 -2.08 -33.82
CA LEU A 311 -21.72 -2.03 -33.87
C LEU A 311 -22.28 -3.39 -34.35
N SER A 312 -23.53 -3.70 -33.99
CA SER A 312 -24.22 -4.91 -34.47
C SER A 312 -25.67 -4.60 -34.86
N LEU A 313 -26.28 -5.46 -35.67
CA LEU A 313 -27.69 -5.31 -36.06
C LEU A 313 -28.61 -5.70 -34.89
N GLY A 314 -29.68 -4.93 -34.68
CA GLY A 314 -30.66 -5.15 -33.61
C GLY A 314 -30.31 -4.52 -32.26
N MET A 315 -29.42 -3.53 -32.22
CA MET A 315 -29.20 -2.72 -31.01
C MET A 315 -30.32 -1.69 -30.85
N LYS A 316 -30.67 -1.34 -29.61
CA LYS A 316 -31.61 -0.25 -29.32
C LYS A 316 -30.83 1.03 -29.03
N ILE A 317 -31.38 2.18 -29.37
CA ILE A 317 -30.79 3.47 -28.98
C ILE A 317 -31.50 3.95 -27.70
N ASP A 318 -30.74 4.30 -26.66
CA ASP A 318 -31.27 4.88 -25.42
C ASP A 318 -31.66 6.37 -25.61
N GLU A 319 -32.39 6.96 -24.65
CA GLU A 319 -32.77 8.40 -24.68
C GLU A 319 -31.57 9.36 -24.72
N HIS A 320 -30.34 8.87 -24.55
CA HIS A 320 -29.10 9.63 -24.56
C HIS A 320 -28.27 9.40 -25.85
N GLY A 321 -28.80 8.66 -26.84
CA GLY A 321 -28.17 8.46 -28.14
C GLY A 321 -27.13 7.34 -28.19
N ASN A 322 -27.06 6.46 -27.18
CA ASN A 322 -26.13 5.33 -27.16
C ASN A 322 -26.81 4.05 -27.66
N ALA A 323 -26.07 3.26 -28.46
CA ALA A 323 -26.52 1.94 -28.89
C ALA A 323 -26.33 0.94 -27.72
N VAL A 324 -27.43 0.55 -27.07
CA VAL A 324 -27.47 -0.52 -26.08
C VAL A 324 -27.79 -1.86 -26.73
N PRO A 325 -27.17 -2.97 -26.31
CA PRO A 325 -27.48 -4.30 -26.83
C PRO A 325 -28.98 -4.61 -26.68
N GLY A 326 -29.63 -4.90 -27.79
CA GLY A 326 -31.02 -5.36 -27.79
C GLY A 326 -31.11 -6.85 -27.41
N PRO A 327 -32.32 -7.39 -27.16
CA PRO A 327 -32.52 -8.80 -26.79
C PRO A 327 -32.07 -9.80 -27.88
N THR A 328 -31.71 -9.32 -29.07
CA THR A 328 -31.28 -10.12 -30.23
C THR A 328 -29.85 -9.78 -30.67
N SER A 329 -29.17 -8.80 -30.06
CA SER A 329 -27.81 -8.43 -30.45
C SER A 329 -26.78 -9.32 -29.73
N VAL A 330 -26.07 -10.15 -30.47
CA VAL A 330 -24.85 -10.83 -29.99
C VAL A 330 -23.66 -9.90 -30.23
N LEU A 331 -23.11 -9.34 -29.16
CA LEU A 331 -21.78 -8.73 -29.23
C LEU A 331 -20.75 -9.85 -29.46
N PRO A 332 -19.77 -9.68 -30.36
CA PRO A 332 -18.66 -10.62 -30.45
C PRO A 332 -17.80 -10.51 -29.18
N SER A 333 -18.05 -11.39 -28.20
CA SER A 333 -17.23 -11.49 -26.99
C SER A 333 -15.99 -12.35 -27.22
N ALA A 334 -14.86 -11.86 -26.70
CA ALA A 334 -13.63 -12.55 -26.32
C ALA A 334 -12.60 -12.95 -27.40
N THR A 335 -11.52 -12.17 -27.49
CA THR A 335 -10.19 -12.69 -27.91
C THR A 335 -8.99 -12.04 -27.21
N LEU A 336 -9.15 -11.27 -26.13
CA LEU A 336 -8.01 -10.58 -25.49
C LEU A 336 -7.85 -10.77 -23.97
N ALA A 337 -8.61 -11.65 -23.30
CA ALA A 337 -8.57 -11.74 -21.83
C ALA A 337 -8.42 -13.14 -21.23
N ALA A 338 -7.91 -14.13 -21.96
CA ALA A 338 -7.74 -15.49 -21.41
C ALA A 338 -6.53 -16.23 -22.00
N SER A 339 -5.31 -15.71 -21.84
CA SER A 339 -4.09 -16.52 -22.05
C SER A 339 -2.85 -16.06 -21.28
N SER A 340 -3.00 -15.28 -20.20
CA SER A 340 -1.84 -14.76 -19.44
C SER A 340 -1.74 -15.26 -17.99
N PHE A 341 -2.60 -16.19 -17.58
CA PHE A 341 -2.48 -16.89 -16.30
C PHE A 341 -2.32 -18.39 -16.55
N ASN A 342 -1.10 -18.78 -16.91
CA ASN A 342 -0.50 -20.05 -16.52
C ASN A 342 0.93 -20.11 -17.05
N ARG A 343 1.90 -19.82 -16.18
CA ARG A 343 3.27 -20.30 -16.34
C ARG A 343 4.06 -20.18 -15.03
N PHE A 344 4.68 -21.32 -14.68
CA PHE A 344 5.76 -21.56 -13.71
C PHE A 344 5.34 -21.70 -12.23
N ASP A 345 5.78 -22.72 -11.48
CA ASP A 345 6.40 -24.03 -11.74
C ASP A 345 6.58 -24.73 -10.37
N ASP A 346 7.05 -25.98 -10.41
CA ASP A 346 7.66 -26.84 -9.37
C ASP A 346 6.71 -27.63 -8.46
N ASP A 347 6.52 -28.94 -8.69
CA ASP A 347 7.46 -30.08 -8.53
C ASP A 347 7.76 -30.40 -7.06
N GLU A 348 7.22 -31.54 -6.57
CA GLU A 348 8.00 -32.63 -5.93
C GLU A 348 7.07 -33.82 -5.58
N GLU A 349 7.27 -34.88 -6.35
CA GLU A 349 7.31 -36.33 -6.07
C GLU A 349 6.69 -36.98 -4.80
N ASP A 350 6.09 -38.14 -5.11
CA ASP A 350 6.30 -39.46 -4.49
C ASP A 350 5.54 -39.91 -3.21
N ASP A 351 4.56 -40.77 -3.51
CA ASP A 351 4.56 -42.21 -3.23
C ASP A 351 4.27 -42.75 -1.80
N LEU A 352 3.46 -43.82 -1.84
CA LEU A 352 3.38 -44.96 -0.92
C LEU A 352 2.49 -44.87 0.34
N ASN A 353 1.38 -45.62 0.21
CA ASN A 353 1.05 -46.81 1.02
C ASN A 353 -0.09 -46.78 2.06
N ASP A 354 -0.90 -47.82 1.86
CA ASP A 354 -1.54 -48.71 2.84
C ASP A 354 -2.83 -48.26 3.56
N ASP A 355 -3.94 -48.57 2.87
CA ASP A 355 -5.14 -49.11 3.51
C ASP A 355 -4.81 -50.41 4.28
N ILE A 356 -4.79 -50.33 5.60
CA ILE A 356 -5.03 -51.49 6.48
C ILE A 356 -6.19 -51.14 7.42
N ALA A 357 -7.29 -51.87 7.22
CA ALA A 357 -8.43 -51.94 8.11
C ALA A 357 -8.02 -52.47 9.51
N LEU A 358 -8.68 -51.99 10.56
CA LEU A 358 -9.16 -52.84 11.66
C LEU A 358 -10.21 -52.09 12.51
N GLN A 359 -11.29 -52.80 12.78
CA GLN A 359 -12.40 -52.46 13.67
C GLN A 359 -11.95 -52.49 15.14
N GLY A 360 -12.69 -51.79 16.00
CA GLY A 360 -13.03 -52.31 17.33
C GLY A 360 -12.84 -51.37 18.53
N GLU A 361 -13.92 -51.27 19.31
CA GLU A 361 -13.95 -51.12 20.79
C GLU A 361 -13.73 -49.70 21.37
N THR A 362 -14.78 -48.99 21.78
CA THR A 362 -15.59 -49.02 23.04
C THR A 362 -15.04 -48.16 24.18
N GLU A 363 -15.94 -47.30 24.68
CA GLU A 363 -16.14 -46.83 26.06
C GLU A 363 -15.07 -45.98 26.79
N GLY A 364 -15.50 -44.79 27.20
CA GLY A 364 -15.40 -44.32 28.59
C GLY A 364 -14.15 -43.53 29.01
N PHE A 365 -14.26 -42.21 29.10
CA PHE A 365 -14.38 -41.45 30.37
C PHE A 365 -14.63 -39.97 30.10
#